data_AF-A0A9D6BNA6-F1
#
_entry.id   AF-A0A9D6BNA6-F1
#
_cell.length_a   1.000
_cell.length_b   1.000
_cell.length_c   1.000
_cell.angle_alpha   90.00
_cell.angle_beta   90.00
_cell.angle_gamma   90.00
#
_symmetry.space_group_name_H-M   'P 1'
#
loop_
_entity.id
_entity.type
_entity.pdbx_description
1 polymer ?
#
loop_
_entity_poly.entity_id
_entity_poly.type
_entity_poly.pdbx_seq_one_letter_code
_entity_poly.pdbx_strand_id
1 'polypeptide(L)' 'MSSITGVVKFFNADKGYGFIAPDNGGADAFVHISAVERAGLATLREKDRVSYDLEQDKRGK' A
#
# COMPACT_ATOMS: atom_id res chain seq x y z
N MET A 1 -4.31 -0.92 15.56
CA MET A 1 -4.41 -1.28 14.13
C MET A 1 -5.33 -0.27 13.51
N SER A 2 -4.76 0.73 12.84
CA SER A 2 -5.53 1.76 12.16
C SER A 2 -5.70 1.28 10.73
N SER A 3 -6.78 0.52 10.49
CA SER A 3 -7.10 0.02 9.15
C SER A 3 -7.54 1.21 8.30
N ILE A 4 -6.72 1.57 7.32
CA ILE A 4 -6.96 2.64 6.36
C ILE A 4 -7.38 2.00 5.04
N THR A 5 -8.29 2.65 4.34
CA THR A 5 -8.71 2.23 3.00
C THR A 5 -8.18 3.19 1.96
N GLY A 6 -7.83 2.65 0.81
CA GLY A 6 -7.36 3.44 -0.32
C GLY A 6 -7.44 2.66 -1.62
N VAL A 7 -7.09 3.36 -2.70
CA VAL A 7 -7.11 2.84 -4.06
C VAL A 7 -5.67 2.72 -4.55
N VAL A 8 -5.32 1.56 -5.11
CA VAL A 8 -3.99 1.34 -5.69
C VAL A 8 -3.84 2.27 -6.90
N LYS A 9 -2.96 3.25 -6.76
CA LYS A 9 -2.70 4.25 -7.80
C LYS A 9 -1.71 3.70 -8.83
N PHE A 10 -0.76 2.90 -8.37
CA PHE A 10 0.23 2.26 -9.21
C PHE A 10 0.84 1.08 -8.47
N PHE A 11 1.05 -0.04 -9.17
CA PHE A 11 1.81 -1.16 -8.64
C PHE A 11 2.65 -1.78 -9.75
N ASN A 12 3.93 -1.97 -9.47
CA ASN A 12 4.85 -2.63 -10.38
C ASN A 12 5.34 -3.93 -9.74
N ALA A 13 4.81 -5.05 -10.22
CA ALA A 13 5.20 -6.37 -9.75
C ALA A 13 6.66 -6.70 -10.09
N ASP A 14 7.15 -6.27 -11.25
CA ASP A 14 8.54 -6.52 -11.68
C ASP A 14 9.56 -5.82 -10.79
N LYS A 15 9.24 -4.59 -10.37
CA LYS A 15 10.06 -3.82 -9.42
C LYS A 15 9.75 -4.13 -7.95
N GLY A 16 8.65 -4.79 -7.67
CA GLY A 16 8.24 -5.18 -6.33
C GLY A 16 7.75 -4.03 -5.43
N TYR A 17 7.23 -2.94 -5.98
CA TYR A 17 6.69 -1.82 -5.19
C TYR A 17 5.52 -1.12 -5.86
N GLY A 18 4.75 -0.37 -5.06
CA GLY A 18 3.65 0.45 -5.54
C GLY A 18 3.27 1.58 -4.59
N PHE A 19 2.21 2.29 -4.97
CA PHE A 19 1.63 3.39 -4.24
C PHE A 19 0.11 3.25 -4.16
N ILE A 20 -0.42 3.51 -2.98
CA ILE A 20 -1.85 3.48 -2.67
C ILE A 20 -2.27 4.89 -2.31
N ALA A 21 -3.25 5.43 -3.02
CA ALA A 21 -3.86 6.70 -2.68
C ALA A 21 -4.91 6.46 -1.58
N PRO A 22 -4.75 7.01 -0.37
CA PRO A 22 -5.75 6.85 0.68
C PRO A 22 -7.04 7.60 0.36
N ASP A 23 -8.18 7.03 0.75
CA ASP A 23 -9.50 7.64 0.53
C ASP A 23 -9.69 8.95 1.34
N ASN A 24 -8.85 9.16 2.35
CA ASN A 24 -8.85 10.38 3.17
C ASN A 24 -8.16 11.59 2.50
N GLY A 25 -7.62 11.44 1.29
CA GLY A 25 -6.96 12.52 0.55
C GLY A 25 -5.58 12.93 1.09
N GLY A 26 -4.94 12.07 1.89
CA GLY A 26 -3.59 12.26 2.41
C GLY A 26 -2.47 11.93 1.42
N ALA A 27 -1.25 11.81 1.94
CA ALA A 27 -0.08 11.41 1.15
C ALA A 27 -0.22 9.98 0.62
N ASP A 28 0.29 9.73 -0.59
CA ASP A 28 0.34 8.40 -1.18
C ASP A 28 1.12 7.43 -0.26
N ALA A 29 0.49 6.31 0.10
CA ALA A 29 1.08 5.28 0.92
C ALA A 29 1.97 4.38 0.06
N PHE A 30 3.24 4.24 0.45
CA PHE A 30 4.15 3.32 -0.21
C PHE A 30 3.87 1.88 0.23
N VAL A 31 3.82 0.95 -0.74
CA VAL A 31 3.64 -0.49 -0.48
C VAL A 31 4.76 -1.29 -1.15
N HIS A 32 5.34 -2.23 -0.41
CA HIS A 32 6.35 -3.17 -0.90
C HIS A 32 5.72 -4.52 -1.20
N ILE A 33 6.21 -5.26 -2.20
CA ILE A 33 5.71 -6.58 -2.58
C ILE A 33 5.73 -7.56 -1.40
N SER A 34 6.71 -7.46 -0.51
CA SER A 34 6.76 -8.30 0.69
C SER A 34 5.54 -8.14 1.60
N ALA A 35 4.91 -6.96 1.65
CA ALA A 35 3.67 -6.77 2.40
C ALA A 35 2.48 -7.44 1.70
N VAL A 36 2.46 -7.37 0.37
CA VAL A 36 1.45 -8.01 -0.49
C VAL A 36 1.54 -9.54 -0.38
N GLU A 37 2.76 -10.09 -0.46
CA GLU A 37 3.04 -11.51 -0.29
C GLU A 37 2.69 -12.01 1.11
N ARG A 38 2.99 -11.22 2.15
CA ARG A 38 2.58 -11.53 3.55
C ARG A 38 1.07 -11.58 3.70
N ALA A 39 0.32 -10.81 2.92
CA ALA A 39 -1.13 -10.88 2.85
C ALA A 39 -1.64 -12.08 2.02
N GLY A 40 -0.74 -12.90 1.46
CA GLY A 40 -1.10 -14.03 0.59
C GLY A 40 -1.46 -13.62 -0.84
N LEU A 41 -1.16 -12.38 -1.23
CA LEU A 41 -1.41 -11.84 -2.56
C LEU A 41 -0.11 -11.86 -3.37
N ALA A 42 -0.19 -12.21 -4.66
CA ALA A 42 0.98 -12.16 -5.55
C ALA A 42 1.25 -10.75 -6.07
N THR A 43 0.20 -9.98 -6.37
CA THR A 43 0.29 -8.62 -6.93
C THR A 43 -0.92 -7.79 -6.53
N LEU A 44 -0.83 -6.47 -6.72
CA LEU A 44 -1.97 -5.56 -6.69
C LEU A 44 -2.26 -5.04 -8.10
N ARG A 45 -3.52 -4.74 -8.42
CA ARG A 45 -3.91 -4.10 -9.69
C ARG A 45 -4.21 -2.64 -9.47
N GLU A 46 -3.93 -1.82 -10.49
CA GLU A 46 -4.34 -0.42 -10.47
C GLU A 46 -5.86 -0.31 -10.31
N LYS A 47 -6.31 0.69 -9.54
CA LYS A 47 -7.71 0.97 -9.20
C LYS A 47 -8.38 -0.05 -8.27
N ASP A 48 -7.66 -1.08 -7.82
CA ASP A 48 -8.18 -1.95 -6.78
C ASP A 48 -8.29 -1.18 -5.46
N ARG A 49 -9.39 -1.41 -4.76
CA ARG A 49 -9.60 -0.90 -3.41
C ARG A 49 -9.01 -1.87 -2.41
N VAL A 50 -8.12 -1.38 -1.56
CA VAL A 50 -7.40 -2.18 -0.57
C VAL A 50 -7.52 -1.56 0.81
N SER A 51 -7.56 -2.44 1.81
CA SER A 51 -7.43 -2.06 3.22
C SER A 51 -6.01 -2.38 3.67
N TYR A 52 -5.36 -1.42 4.30
CA TYR A 52 -3.97 -1.54 4.74
C TYR A 52 -3.78 -0.80 6.07
N ASP A 53 -2.84 -1.29 6.87
CA ASP A 53 -2.40 -0.60 8.07
C ASP A 53 -1.17 0.24 7.72
N LEU A 54 -1.23 1.55 7.96
CA LEU A 54 -0.03 2.40 7.92
C LEU A 54 0.77 2.17 9.19
N GLU A 55 1.91 1.50 9.06
CA GLU A 55 2.97 1.59 10.06
C GLU A 55 3.68 2.94 9.88
N GLN A 56 3.36 3.92 10.73
CA GLN A 56 4.23 5.08 10.92
C GLN A 56 5.52 4.57 11.53
N ASP A 57 6.56 4.39 10.72
CA ASP A 57 7.90 4.20 11.24
C ASP A 57 8.24 5.44 12.07
N LYS A 58 8.35 5.25 13.39
CA LYS A 58 8.77 6.28 14.34
C LYS A 58 10.24 6.66 14.16
N ARG A 59 10.88 6.32 13.04
CA ARG A 59 12.20 6.79 12.65
C ARG A 59 12.09 8.11 11.89
N GLY A 60 11.63 9.13 12.60
CA GLY A 60 12.12 10.48 12.36
C GLY A 60 13.61 10.52 12.71
N LYS A 61 14.45 10.66 11.70
CA LYS A 61 15.74 11.33 11.80
C LYS A 61 15.85 12.34 10.68
#